data_AF-A0A257UN99-F1
#
_entry.id   AF-A0A257UN99-F1
#
_cell.length_a   1.000
_cell.length_b   1.000
_cell.length_c   1.000
_cell.angle_alpha   90.00
_cell.angle_beta   90.00
_cell.angle_gamma   90.00
#
_symmetry.space_group_name_H-M   'P 1'
#
loop_
_entity.id
_entity.type
_entity.pdbx_description
1 polymer ?
#
loop_
_entity_poly.entity_id
_entity_poly.type
_entity_poly.pdbx_seq_one_letter_code
_entity_poly.pdbx_strand_id
1 'polypeptide(L)'
;NVPHGVQDGTLTAINVDTGKIAWNDHMPQPMMGGALATAGNLVFTGEGNGWFDAMDAKTGKRLWRFNLGAGVNAPLIAYSVAGREYIAVAAGGNFQLSYPYGDAVAIFALPK
;
A
#
# COMPACT_ATOMS: atom_id res chain seq x y z
N ASN A 1 31.99 3.80 -5.98
CA ASN A 1 30.70 4.41 -6.35
C ASN A 1 30.01 3.53 -7.37
N VAL A 2 29.20 2.59 -6.90
CA VAL A 2 28.27 1.87 -7.79
C VAL A 2 27.19 2.88 -8.18
N PRO A 3 26.87 3.08 -9.46
CA PRO A 3 25.73 3.89 -9.85
C PRO A 3 24.50 3.29 -9.17
N HIS A 4 23.88 4.02 -8.24
CA HIS A 4 22.58 3.62 -7.74
C HIS A 4 21.63 3.77 -8.94
N GLY A 5 21.21 2.63 -9.50
CA GLY A 5 20.11 2.61 -10.46
C GLY A 5 18.88 3.30 -9.87
N VAL A 6 17.90 3.62 -10.71
CA VAL A 6 16.62 4.14 -10.24
C VAL A 6 16.11 3.22 -9.13
N GLN A 7 15.95 3.76 -7.94
CA GLN A 7 15.35 3.03 -6.84
C GLN A 7 13.85 3.02 -7.10
N ASP A 8 13.30 1.85 -7.37
CA ASP A 8 11.89 1.62 -7.63
C ASP A 8 11.40 0.42 -6.81
N GLY A 9 10.14 0.04 -6.99
CA GLY A 9 9.51 -1.04 -6.26
C GLY A 9 8.56 -1.83 -7.13
N THR A 10 8.06 -2.94 -6.58
CA THR A 10 6.95 -3.66 -7.19
C THR A 10 5.97 -4.11 -6.12
N LEU A 11 4.69 -4.11 -6.47
CA LEU A 11 3.68 -4.88 -5.76
C LEU A 11 3.45 -6.16 -6.56
N THR A 12 3.72 -7.32 -5.95
CA THR A 12 3.69 -8.61 -6.66
C THR A 12 2.78 -9.59 -5.95
N ALA A 13 1.88 -10.22 -6.71
CA ALA A 13 1.17 -11.41 -6.25
C ALA A 13 1.86 -12.67 -6.75
N ILE A 14 2.09 -13.60 -5.83
CA ILE A 14 2.70 -14.90 -6.09
C ILE A 14 1.71 -15.98 -5.69
N ASN A 15 1.45 -16.92 -6.59
CA ASN A 15 0.70 -18.13 -6.25
C ASN A 15 1.58 -19.03 -5.37
N VAL A 16 1.15 -19.27 -4.14
CA VAL A 16 1.96 -20.00 -3.13
C VAL A 16 2.14 -21.48 -3.44
N ASP A 17 1.20 -22.11 -4.18
CA ASP A 17 1.28 -23.52 -4.54
C ASP A 17 2.30 -23.78 -5.64
N THR A 18 2.50 -22.81 -6.53
CA THR A 18 3.31 -22.95 -7.75
C THR A 18 4.56 -22.08 -7.78
N GLY A 19 4.67 -21.08 -6.90
CA GLY A 19 5.72 -20.06 -6.91
C GLY A 19 5.65 -19.09 -8.09
N LYS A 20 4.59 -19.16 -8.93
CA LYS A 20 4.47 -18.32 -10.12
C LYS A 20 3.91 -16.95 -9.78
N ILE A 21 4.45 -15.92 -10.43
CA ILE A 21 3.87 -14.56 -10.39
C ILE A 21 2.51 -14.60 -11.07
N ALA A 22 1.46 -14.22 -10.33
CA ALA A 22 0.11 -14.07 -10.87
C ALA A 22 -0.04 -12.71 -11.57
N TRP A 23 0.50 -11.67 -10.94
CA TRP A 23 0.64 -10.33 -11.51
C TRP A 23 1.76 -9.59 -10.78
N ASN A 24 2.31 -8.58 -11.46
CA ASN A 24 3.36 -7.70 -10.95
C ASN A 24 3.05 -6.29 -11.43
N ASP A 25 2.98 -5.35 -10.48
CA ASP A 25 2.76 -3.94 -10.76
C ASP A 25 4.02 -3.15 -10.41
N HIS A 26 4.50 -2.34 -11.36
CA HIS A 26 5.68 -1.50 -11.16
C HIS A 26 5.30 -0.26 -10.36
N MET A 27 6.08 0.03 -9.33
CA MET A 27 5.93 1.22 -8.51
C MET A 27 7.11 2.16 -8.77
N PRO A 28 6.86 3.46 -9.00
CA PRO A 28 7.91 4.39 -9.40
C PRO A 28 8.91 4.73 -8.27
N GLN A 29 8.70 4.22 -7.06
CA GLN A 29 9.59 4.38 -5.91
C GLN A 29 9.65 3.11 -5.06
N PRO A 30 10.66 2.97 -4.19
CA PRO A 30 10.73 1.86 -3.26
C PRO A 30 9.47 1.72 -2.41
N MET A 31 9.04 0.47 -2.21
CA MET A 31 7.91 0.17 -1.35
C MET A 31 8.40 -0.17 0.06
N MET A 32 8.08 0.70 1.01
CA MET A 32 8.33 0.48 2.44
C MET A 32 7.04 0.15 3.21
N GLY A 33 5.89 0.50 2.65
CA GLY A 33 4.59 0.17 3.21
C GLY A 33 4.29 -1.31 3.16
N GLY A 34 3.39 -1.75 4.04
CA GLY A 34 2.86 -3.11 4.01
C GLY A 34 1.86 -3.31 2.87
N ALA A 35 1.44 -4.56 2.71
CA ALA A 35 0.26 -4.93 1.93
C ALA A 35 -0.78 -5.58 2.84
N LEU A 36 -2.05 -5.23 2.67
CA LEU A 36 -3.17 -5.78 3.41
C LEU A 36 -4.21 -6.34 2.43
N ALA A 37 -4.31 -7.67 2.37
CA ALA A 37 -5.33 -8.36 1.59
C ALA A 37 -6.62 -8.55 2.40
N THR A 38 -7.75 -8.48 1.72
CA THR A 38 -9.08 -8.66 2.33
C THR A 38 -9.87 -9.76 1.62
N ALA A 39 -10.87 -10.33 2.30
CA ALA A 39 -11.78 -11.31 1.69
C ALA A 39 -12.65 -10.70 0.57
N GLY A 40 -12.79 -9.36 0.54
CA GLY A 40 -13.55 -8.61 -0.47
C GLY A 40 -12.83 -8.40 -1.80
N ASN A 41 -11.79 -9.18 -2.12
CA ASN A 41 -10.99 -9.06 -3.35
C ASN A 41 -10.22 -7.74 -3.49
N LEU A 42 -9.83 -7.12 -2.37
CA LEU A 42 -9.02 -5.90 -2.34
C LEU A 42 -7.67 -6.17 -1.68
N VAL A 43 -6.61 -5.58 -2.23
CA VAL A 43 -5.29 -5.41 -1.60
C VAL A 43 -5.04 -3.93 -1.41
N PHE A 44 -4.70 -3.54 -0.19
CA PHE A 44 -4.34 -2.17 0.16
C PHE A 44 -2.83 -2.06 0.34
N THR A 45 -2.23 -0.96 -0.12
CA THR A 45 -0.80 -0.69 0.10
C THR A 45 -0.51 0.80 0.21
N GLY A 46 0.58 1.13 0.90
CA GLY A 46 1.07 2.48 1.07
C GLY A 46 2.33 2.76 0.26
N GLU A 47 2.37 3.91 -0.40
CA GLU A 47 3.51 4.44 -1.13
C GLU A 47 4.28 5.51 -0.31
N GLY A 48 5.58 5.60 -0.54
CA GLY A 48 6.45 6.57 0.13
C GLY A 48 6.16 8.04 -0.21
N ASN A 49 5.58 8.31 -1.37
CA ASN A 49 5.17 9.65 -1.80
C ASN A 49 3.81 10.10 -1.21
N GLY A 50 3.24 9.31 -0.29
CA GLY A 50 2.01 9.61 0.43
C GLY A 50 0.74 9.02 -0.17
N TRP A 51 0.82 8.32 -1.30
CA TRP A 51 -0.34 7.61 -1.82
C TRP A 51 -0.68 6.38 -1.00
N PHE A 52 -1.98 6.20 -0.77
CA PHE A 52 -2.58 5.03 -0.20
C PHE A 52 -3.53 4.43 -1.23
N ASP A 53 -3.22 3.25 -1.73
CA ASP A 53 -3.87 2.65 -2.90
C ASP A 53 -4.66 1.39 -2.51
N ALA A 54 -5.77 1.18 -3.23
CA ALA A 54 -6.52 -0.07 -3.21
C ALA A 54 -6.49 -0.70 -4.61
N MET A 55 -6.10 -1.95 -4.67
CA MET A 55 -5.88 -2.74 -5.87
C MET A 55 -6.88 -3.90 -5.92
N ASP A 56 -7.32 -4.26 -7.11
CA ASP A 56 -8.02 -5.53 -7.35
C ASP A 56 -7.04 -6.70 -7.08
N ALA A 57 -7.39 -7.59 -6.16
CA ALA A 57 -6.47 -8.64 -5.69
C ALA A 57 -6.13 -9.69 -6.77
N LYS A 58 -7.00 -9.87 -7.78
CA LYS A 58 -6.81 -10.88 -8.83
C LYS A 58 -5.98 -10.38 -9.99
N THR A 59 -6.06 -9.07 -10.27
CA THR A 59 -5.48 -8.48 -11.48
C THR A 59 -4.35 -7.50 -11.19
N GLY A 60 -4.20 -7.03 -9.95
CA GLY A 60 -3.27 -5.97 -9.61
C GLY A 60 -3.69 -4.60 -10.13
N LYS A 61 -4.91 -4.44 -10.67
CA LYS A 61 -5.37 -3.14 -11.18
C LYS A 61 -5.69 -2.20 -10.02
N ARG A 62 -5.10 -1.01 -10.00
CA ARG A 62 -5.51 0.05 -9.06
C ARG A 62 -6.96 0.46 -9.29
N LEU A 63 -7.76 0.38 -8.22
CA LEU A 63 -9.18 0.73 -8.21
C LEU A 63 -9.43 2.10 -7.57
N TRP A 64 -8.64 2.45 -6.57
CA TRP A 64 -8.79 3.68 -5.81
C TRP A 64 -7.47 4.13 -5.22
N ARG A 65 -7.34 5.44 -4.93
CA ARG A 65 -6.24 5.99 -4.16
C ARG A 65 -6.59 7.27 -3.42
N PHE A 66 -5.84 7.56 -2.36
CA PHE A 66 -5.90 8.82 -1.62
C PHE A 66 -4.49 9.25 -1.19
N ASN A 67 -4.17 10.55 -1.27
CA ASN A 67 -2.88 11.05 -0.83
C ASN A 67 -2.98 11.59 0.60
N LEU A 68 -2.17 11.03 1.51
CA LEU A 68 -2.10 11.42 2.93
C LEU A 68 -1.09 12.53 3.21
N GLY A 69 -0.37 13.01 2.18
CA GLY A 69 0.62 14.09 2.27
C GLY A 69 1.97 13.70 2.88
N ALA A 70 2.05 12.51 3.48
CA ALA A 70 3.24 11.96 4.12
C ALA A 70 3.41 10.48 3.79
N GLY A 71 4.64 9.98 3.78
CA GLY A 71 4.95 8.62 3.37
C GLY A 71 4.20 7.55 4.17
N VAL A 72 3.51 6.66 3.47
CA VAL A 72 2.64 5.63 4.03
C VAL A 72 3.44 4.33 4.20
N ASN A 73 4.31 4.32 5.20
CA ASN A 73 5.28 3.23 5.39
C ASN A 73 4.89 2.24 6.50
N ALA A 74 3.84 2.56 7.27
CA ALA A 74 3.39 1.68 8.35
C ALA A 74 2.58 0.49 7.80
N PRO A 75 2.57 -0.66 8.50
CA PRO A 75 1.60 -1.71 8.23
C PRO A 75 0.16 -1.19 8.36
N LEU A 76 -0.71 -1.68 7.49
CA LEU A 76 -2.13 -1.34 7.49
C LEU A 76 -2.92 -2.37 8.29
N ILE A 77 -4.03 -1.95 8.89
CA ILE A 77 -4.93 -2.86 9.61
C ILE A 77 -6.36 -2.78 9.06
N ALA A 78 -7.03 -3.93 9.06
CA ALA A 78 -8.48 -4.02 8.88
C ALA A 78 -9.14 -4.36 10.22
N TYR A 79 -10.29 -3.75 10.51
CA TYR A 79 -11.08 -4.04 11.70
C TYR A 79 -12.56 -3.78 11.44
N SER A 80 -13.44 -4.26 12.32
CA SER A 80 -14.88 -3.98 12.24
C SER A 80 -15.41 -3.39 13.54
N VAL A 81 -16.38 -2.48 13.41
CA VAL A 81 -17.11 -1.89 14.52
C VAL A 81 -18.59 -1.91 14.17
N ALA A 82 -19.40 -2.56 15.02
CA ALA A 82 -20.85 -2.69 14.83
C ALA A 82 -21.24 -3.17 13.40
N GLY A 83 -20.51 -4.15 12.87
CA GLY A 83 -20.77 -4.73 11.55
C GLY A 83 -20.28 -3.91 10.36
N ARG A 84 -19.64 -2.75 10.58
CA ARG A 84 -19.00 -1.96 9.51
C ARG A 84 -17.50 -2.21 9.51
N GLU A 85 -16.95 -2.47 8.31
CA GLU A 85 -15.51 -2.68 8.09
C GLU A 85 -14.77 -1.36 7.87
N TYR A 86 -13.55 -1.31 8.39
CA TYR A 86 -12.67 -0.15 8.36
C TYR A 86 -11.24 -0.57 8.05
N ILE A 87 -10.53 0.28 7.32
CA ILE A 87 -9.09 0.19 7.11
C ILE A 87 -8.43 1.38 7.80
N ALA A 88 -7.41 1.14 8.62
CA ALA A 88 -6.61 2.20 9.24
C ALA A 88 -5.14 2.11 8.83
N VAL A 89 -4.53 3.29 8.67
CA VAL A 89 -3.13 3.43 8.28
C VAL A 89 -2.52 4.70 8.88
N ALA A 90 -1.24 4.64 9.23
CA ALA A 90 -0.46 5.79 9.66
C ALA A 90 0.45 6.29 8.53
N ALA A 91 0.53 7.61 8.37
CA ALA A 91 1.38 8.32 7.42
C ALA A 91 2.37 9.21 8.20
N GLY A 92 3.61 8.75 8.28
CA GLY A 92 4.67 9.39 9.07
C GLY A 92 5.93 9.79 8.28
N GLY A 93 6.06 9.33 7.03
CA GLY A 93 7.28 9.51 6.24
C GLY A 93 8.37 8.48 6.54
N ASN A 94 9.53 8.67 5.92
CA ASN A 94 10.70 7.80 6.10
C ASN A 94 11.98 8.61 5.89
N PHE A 95 12.88 8.58 6.88
CA PHE A 95 14.12 9.35 6.81
C PHE A 95 15.16 8.77 5.84
N GLN A 96 15.21 7.44 5.69
CA GLN A 96 16.24 6.76 4.89
C GLN A 96 16.07 7.05 3.39
N LEU A 97 14.81 7.17 2.95
CA LEU A 97 14.44 7.41 1.56
C LEU A 97 13.95 8.84 1.30
N SER A 98 14.08 9.74 2.28
CA SER A 98 13.67 11.15 2.18
C SER A 98 12.20 11.33 1.74
N TYR A 99 11.32 10.46 2.23
CA TYR A 99 9.88 10.58 1.98
C TYR A 99 9.24 11.66 2.85
N PRO A 100 8.21 12.37 2.36
CA PRO A 100 7.59 13.46 3.09
C PRO A 100 7.12 13.04 4.50
N TYR A 101 7.45 13.86 5.50
CA TYR A 101 7.07 13.62 6.89
C TYR A 101 5.64 14.07 7.17
N GLY A 102 5.02 13.42 8.14
CA GLY A 102 3.72 13.77 8.66
C GLY A 102 3.47 13.09 10.00
N ASP A 103 2.27 13.28 10.51
CA ASP A 103 1.82 12.69 11.78
C ASP A 103 0.32 12.44 11.73
N ALA A 104 -0.11 11.69 10.71
CA ALA A 104 -1.53 11.43 10.46
C ALA A 104 -1.85 9.95 10.61
N VAL A 105 -2.98 9.66 11.26
CA VAL A 105 -3.66 8.38 11.19
C VAL A 105 -4.97 8.59 10.45
N ALA A 106 -5.19 7.82 9.39
CA ALA A 106 -6.39 7.88 8.57
C ALA A 106 -7.18 6.59 8.67
N ILE A 107 -8.50 6.71 8.68
CA ILE A 107 -9.45 5.60 8.76
C ILE A 107 -10.42 5.73 7.58
N PHE A 108 -10.53 4.66 6.80
CA PHE A 108 -11.36 4.59 5.60
C PHE A 108 -12.44 3.53 5.75
N ALA A 109 -13.62 3.82 5.19
CA ALA A 109 -14.72 2.88 5.04
C ALA A 109 -15.58 3.30 3.85
N LEU A 110 -16.32 2.35 3.26
CA LEU A 110 -17.27 2.66 2.21
C LEU A 110 -18.39 3.60 2.73
N PRO A 111 -18.96 4.46 1.86
CA PRO A 111 -20.18 5.20 2.16
C PRO A 111 -21.32 4.27 2.55
N LYS A 112 -22.32 4.81 3.27
CA LYS A 112 -23.58 4.12 3.54
C LYS A 112 -24.53 4.25 2.35
#